data_AF-A0A2D8JLA6-F1
#
_entry.id   AF-A0A2D8JLA6-F1
#
_cell.length_a   1.000
_cell.length_b   1.000
_cell.length_c   1.000
_cell.angle_alpha   90.00
_cell.angle_beta   90.00
_cell.angle_gamma   90.00
#
_symmetry.space_group_name_H-M   'P 1'
#
loop_
_entity.id
_entity.type
_entity.pdbx_description
1 polymer ?
#
loop_
_entity_poly.entity_id
_entity_poly.type
_entity_poly.pdbx_seq_one_letter_code
_entity_poly.pdbx_strand_id
1 'polypeptide(L)'
;MKKAIIIILILISGQINSQIIEPVKWNFSQKQISEDQIELYFKAEIEKKWHLYSQNLPKDVDAWPTSFNFINNSNFDLIGGVIEPDPILEYDPNFEIILPYFENSVTFKQKIKLKTTNDFNIQG
;
A
#
# COMPACT_ATOMS: atom_id res chain seq x y z
N MET A 1 25.76 -47.39 -4.50
CA MET A 1 26.12 -46.17 -3.72
C MET A 1 26.00 -44.90 -4.56
N LYS A 2 26.73 -44.73 -5.68
CA LYS A 2 26.65 -43.53 -6.54
C LYS A 2 25.23 -43.19 -7.03
N LYS A 3 24.45 -44.19 -7.46
CA LYS A 3 23.05 -44.01 -7.91
C LYS A 3 22.10 -43.55 -6.79
N ALA A 4 22.31 -44.03 -5.56
CA ALA A 4 21.53 -43.59 -4.41
C ALA A 4 21.83 -42.12 -4.09
N ILE A 5 23.11 -41.72 -4.08
CA ILE A 5 23.51 -40.31 -3.84
C ILE A 5 22.86 -39.36 -4.85
N ILE A 6 22.77 -39.77 -6.12
CA ILE A 6 22.12 -38.98 -7.19
C ILE A 6 20.62 -38.81 -6.93
N ILE A 7 19.93 -39.88 -6.49
CA ILE A 7 18.48 -39.83 -6.19
C ILE A 7 18.21 -38.94 -4.98
N ILE A 8 19.08 -38.97 -3.97
CA ILE A 8 18.97 -38.10 -2.79
C ILE A 8 19.18 -36.62 -3.18
N LEU A 9 20.15 -36.32 -4.05
CA LEU A 9 20.38 -34.95 -4.54
C LEU A 9 19.19 -34.39 -5.35
N ILE A 10 18.52 -35.23 -6.15
CA ILE A 10 17.34 -34.84 -6.93
C ILE A 10 16.15 -34.53 -6.02
N LEU A 11 15.95 -35.30 -4.96
CA LEU A 11 14.84 -35.08 -4.00
C LEU A 11 14.98 -33.78 -3.20
N ILE A 12 16.21 -33.30 -2.98
CA ILE A 12 16.47 -32.04 -2.26
C ILE A 12 16.22 -30.80 -3.14
N SER A 13 16.42 -30.91 -4.46
CA SER A 13 16.22 -29.79 -5.38
C SER A 13 14.77 -29.31 -5.56
N GLY A 14 13.78 -30.12 -5.15
CA GLY A 14 12.35 -29.80 -5.31
C GLY A 14 11.73 -28.96 -4.19
N GLN A 15 12.51 -28.49 -3.21
CA GLN A 15 11.99 -27.83 -2.00
C GLN A 15 12.32 -26.34 -1.90
N ILE A 16 12.70 -25.68 -3.00
CA ILE A 16 12.96 -24.24 -2.99
C ILE A 16 11.62 -23.50 -3.18
N ASN A 17 11.03 -23.05 -2.07
CA ASN A 17 9.90 -22.13 -2.09
C ASN A 17 10.44 -20.69 -2.18
N SER A 18 10.14 -19.99 -3.27
CA SER A 18 10.33 -18.54 -3.33
C SER A 18 9.15 -17.87 -2.63
N GLN A 19 9.36 -17.30 -1.44
CA GLN A 19 8.32 -16.55 -0.74
C GLN A 19 8.34 -15.10 -1.23
N ILE A 20 7.19 -14.60 -1.70
CA ILE A 20 7.00 -13.17 -1.92
C ILE A 20 6.91 -12.54 -0.53
N ILE A 21 7.81 -11.60 -0.24
CA ILE A 21 7.75 -10.82 0.99
C ILE A 21 6.71 -9.72 0.77
N GLU A 22 5.69 -9.68 1.62
CA GLU A 22 4.65 -8.64 1.63
C GLU A 22 4.81 -7.81 2.91
N PRO A 23 5.74 -6.83 2.92
CA PRO A 23 6.11 -6.12 4.15
C PRO A 23 5.10 -5.05 4.56
N VAL A 24 4.08 -4.82 3.74
CA VAL A 24 3.02 -3.85 4.00
C VAL A 24 1.69 -4.54 3.87
N LYS A 25 0.93 -4.57 4.97
CA LYS A 25 -0.44 -5.10 5.01
C LYS A 25 -1.43 -3.96 4.99
N TRP A 26 -2.40 -4.03 4.09
CA TRP A 26 -3.42 -3.00 3.92
C TRP A 26 -4.73 -3.42 4.58
N ASN A 27 -5.36 -2.45 5.25
CA ASN A 27 -6.69 -2.60 5.83
C ASN A 27 -7.56 -1.42 5.39
N PHE A 28 -8.74 -1.73 4.86
CA PHE A 28 -9.71 -0.77 4.40
C PHE A 28 -10.85 -0.62 5.41
N SER A 29 -11.21 0.63 5.70
CA SER A 29 -12.40 0.96 6.47
C SER A 29 -13.03 2.26 5.99
N GLN A 30 -14.25 2.55 6.41
CA GLN A 30 -14.96 3.75 6.00
C GLN A 30 -15.82 4.30 7.13
N LYS A 31 -16.08 5.60 7.09
CA LYS A 31 -16.93 6.29 8.05
C LYS A 31 -17.80 7.31 7.34
N GLN A 32 -19.11 7.29 7.60
CA GLN A 32 -19.99 8.35 7.17
C GLN A 32 -19.69 9.64 7.94
N ILE A 33 -19.48 10.73 7.21
CA ILE A 33 -19.11 12.05 7.78
C ILE A 33 -20.21 13.12 7.58
N SER A 34 -21.14 12.90 6.66
CA SER A 34 -22.38 13.68 6.48
C SER A 34 -23.48 12.81 5.85
N GLU A 35 -24.65 13.39 5.59
CA GLU A 35 -25.75 12.70 4.89
C GLU A 35 -25.32 12.12 3.53
N ASP A 36 -24.45 12.83 2.81
CA ASP A 36 -24.03 12.50 1.44
C ASP A 36 -22.53 12.24 1.28
N GLN A 37 -21.75 12.18 2.37
CA GLN A 37 -20.29 11.97 2.30
C GLN A 37 -19.80 10.86 3.21
N ILE A 38 -18.84 10.11 2.67
CA ILE A 38 -18.10 9.06 3.37
C ILE A 38 -16.61 9.38 3.28
N GLU A 39 -15.89 9.19 4.38
CA GLU A 39 -14.43 9.17 4.41
C GLU A 39 -13.96 7.72 4.41
N LEU A 40 -13.13 7.38 3.42
CA LEU A 40 -12.45 6.10 3.26
C LEU A 40 -11.09 6.18 3.96
N TYR A 41 -10.70 5.11 4.63
CA TYR A 41 -9.43 4.98 5.34
C TYR A 41 -8.68 3.76 4.82
N PHE A 42 -7.46 3.99 4.32
CA PHE A 42 -6.54 2.95 3.89
C PHE A 42 -5.39 2.91 4.89
N LYS A 43 -5.41 1.95 5.80
CA LYS A 43 -4.37 1.77 6.81
C LYS A 43 -3.33 0.79 6.29
N ALA A 44 -2.08 1.25 6.18
CA ALA A 44 -0.92 0.39 5.96
C ALA A 44 -0.29 0.04 7.31
N GLU A 45 -0.09 -1.25 7.55
CA GLU A 45 0.76 -1.77 8.63
C GLU A 45 2.08 -2.23 8.01
N ILE A 46 3.19 -1.62 8.45
CA ILE A 46 4.50 -1.71 7.81
C ILE A 46 5.42 -2.50 8.73
N GLU A 47 5.97 -3.60 8.22
CA GLU A 47 6.91 -4.42 8.97
C GLU A 47 8.17 -3.63 9.35
N LYS A 48 8.77 -3.98 10.49
CA LYS A 48 9.96 -3.29 10.99
C LYS A 48 11.08 -3.30 9.95
N LYS A 49 11.78 -2.17 9.80
CA LYS A 49 12.85 -1.91 8.81
C LYS A 49 12.38 -1.72 7.37
N TRP A 50 11.08 -1.74 7.12
CA TRP A 50 10.52 -1.36 5.82
C TRP A 50 9.97 0.05 5.88
N HIS A 51 10.13 0.77 4.78
CA HIS A 51 9.58 2.11 4.60
C HIS A 51 8.51 2.07 3.51
N LEU A 52 7.41 2.77 3.73
CA LEU A 52 6.41 3.03 2.71
C LEU A 52 6.57 4.48 2.23
N TYR A 53 6.94 4.68 0.96
CA TYR A 53 7.16 6.01 0.42
C TYR A 53 5.89 6.85 0.43
N SER A 54 6.06 8.15 0.67
CA SER A 54 4.99 9.13 0.54
C SER A 54 4.42 9.17 -0.89
N GLN A 55 3.18 9.62 -1.03
CA GLN A 55 2.56 9.95 -2.31
C GLN A 55 3.27 11.14 -3.00
N ASN A 56 3.96 11.97 -2.22
CA ASN A 56 4.58 13.22 -2.62
C ASN A 56 6.11 13.11 -2.53
N LEU A 57 6.71 12.35 -3.45
CA LEU A 57 8.17 12.29 -3.58
C LEU A 57 8.73 13.51 -4.34
N PRO A 58 9.96 13.95 -4.04
CA PRO A 58 10.67 14.90 -4.90
C PRO A 58 10.80 14.36 -6.33
N LYS A 59 10.72 15.23 -7.33
CA LYS A 59 10.68 14.84 -8.76
C LYS A 59 11.93 14.09 -9.23
N ASP A 60 13.05 14.29 -8.56
CA ASP A 60 14.36 13.80 -8.98
C ASP A 60 14.70 12.44 -8.33
N VAL A 61 13.78 11.84 -7.56
CA VAL A 61 13.98 10.54 -6.92
C VAL A 61 13.54 9.41 -7.84
N ASP A 62 14.43 8.43 -8.06
CA ASP A 62 14.10 7.16 -8.70
C ASP A 62 13.46 6.15 -7.71
N ALA A 63 12.32 6.55 -7.13
CA ALA A 63 11.54 5.73 -6.21
C ALA A 63 10.06 5.81 -6.56
N TRP A 64 9.32 4.75 -6.25
CA TRP A 64 7.90 4.64 -6.57
C TRP A 64 7.07 5.19 -5.41
N PRO A 65 6.31 6.28 -5.61
CA PRO A 65 5.43 6.81 -4.58
C PRO A 65 4.25 5.87 -4.34
N THR A 66 3.73 5.88 -3.12
CA THR A 66 2.43 5.23 -2.85
C THR A 66 1.36 5.87 -3.72
N SER A 67 0.51 5.06 -4.35
CA SER A 67 -0.57 5.55 -5.22
C SER A 67 -1.86 4.78 -4.98
N PHE A 68 -2.98 5.46 -5.20
CA PHE A 68 -4.32 4.90 -5.04
C PHE A 68 -5.08 5.01 -6.36
N ASN A 69 -5.59 3.89 -6.83
CA ASN A 69 -6.39 3.82 -8.04
C ASN A 69 -7.83 3.52 -7.67
N PHE A 70 -8.75 4.34 -8.18
CA PHE A 70 -10.18 4.17 -7.94
C PHE A 70 -10.84 3.65 -9.20
N ILE A 71 -11.57 2.54 -9.09
CA ILE A 71 -12.38 2.02 -10.18
C ILE A 71 -13.58 2.94 -10.34
N ASN A 72 -13.81 3.42 -11.58
CA ASN A 72 -14.94 4.28 -11.90
C ASN A 72 -16.25 3.64 -11.43
N ASN A 73 -17.04 4.42 -10.68
CA ASN A 73 -18.30 3.96 -10.11
C ASN A 73 -19.36 5.08 -10.28
N SER A 74 -20.55 4.72 -10.76
CA SER A 74 -21.66 5.67 -10.94
C SER A 74 -22.31 6.12 -9.62
N ASN A 75 -22.01 5.45 -8.51
CA ASN A 75 -22.69 5.64 -7.23
C ASN A 75 -22.02 6.72 -6.35
N PHE A 76 -20.81 7.17 -6.67
CA PHE A 76 -20.13 8.24 -5.95
C PHE A 76 -19.21 9.09 -6.84
N ASP A 77 -18.83 10.27 -6.35
CA ASP A 77 -17.72 11.10 -6.84
C ASP A 77 -16.58 11.13 -5.82
N LEU A 78 -15.33 11.20 -6.30
CA LEU A 78 -14.19 11.52 -5.44
C LEU A 78 -14.19 13.02 -5.13
N ILE A 79 -14.04 13.37 -3.86
CA ILE A 79 -13.85 14.76 -3.42
C ILE A 79 -12.36 14.97 -3.19
N GLY A 80 -11.69 15.61 -4.15
CA GLY A 80 -10.24 15.81 -4.10
C GLY A 80 -9.45 14.49 -4.24
N GLY A 81 -8.16 14.55 -3.91
CA GLY A 81 -7.28 13.38 -3.91
C GLY A 81 -7.14 12.74 -2.52
N VAL A 82 -6.40 11.63 -2.48
CA VAL A 82 -6.05 10.95 -1.24
C VAL A 82 -5.09 11.83 -0.43
N ILE A 83 -5.37 11.94 0.87
CA ILE A 83 -4.58 12.72 1.82
C ILE A 83 -3.77 11.76 2.68
N GLU A 84 -2.49 12.06 2.82
CA GLU A 84 -1.56 11.39 3.73
C GLU A 84 -1.22 12.31 4.92
N PRO A 85 -0.84 11.76 6.10
CA PRO A 85 -0.27 12.56 7.18
C PRO A 85 1.17 13.00 6.85
N ASP A 86 1.75 13.83 7.71
CA ASP A 86 3.13 14.28 7.54
C ASP A 86 4.10 13.07 7.55
N PRO A 87 4.94 12.92 6.51
CA PRO A 87 5.91 11.84 6.44
C PRO A 87 7.13 12.10 7.31
N ILE A 88 7.87 11.03 7.60
CA ILE A 88 9.24 11.12 8.10
C ILE A 88 10.12 11.59 6.94
N LEU A 89 10.99 12.56 7.20
CA LEU A 89 11.95 13.08 6.24
C LEU A 89 13.36 12.64 6.65
N GLU A 90 13.98 11.77 5.86
CA GLU A 90 15.35 11.33 6.11
C GLU A 90 16.20 11.42 4.85
N TYR A 91 17.48 11.77 5.00
CA TYR A 91 18.42 11.76 3.89
C TYR A 91 18.80 10.32 3.55
N ASP A 92 18.52 9.90 2.31
CA ASP A 92 18.92 8.59 1.81
C ASP A 92 20.23 8.71 1.00
N PRO A 93 21.34 8.09 1.45
CA PRO A 93 22.62 8.18 0.74
C PRO A 93 22.63 7.43 -0.60
N ASN A 94 21.69 6.54 -0.87
CA ASN A 94 21.59 5.85 -2.16
C ASN A 94 20.99 6.76 -3.25
N PHE A 95 20.13 7.69 -2.84
CA PHE A 95 19.47 8.66 -3.73
C PHE A 95 20.04 10.08 -3.59
N GLU A 96 20.93 10.30 -2.63
CA GLU A 96 21.55 11.59 -2.30
C GLU A 96 20.51 12.72 -2.07
N ILE A 97 19.36 12.38 -1.49
CA ILE A 97 18.21 13.30 -1.33
C ILE A 97 17.42 12.98 -0.06
N ILE A 98 16.64 13.97 0.42
CA ILE A 98 15.67 13.77 1.51
C ILE A 98 14.45 13.02 0.96
N LEU A 99 14.22 11.81 1.47
CA LEU A 99 13.08 10.98 1.13
C LEU A 99 11.96 11.08 2.17
N PRO A 100 10.74 11.45 1.76
CA PRO A 100 9.56 11.32 2.59
C PRO A 100 9.02 9.88 2.59
N TYR A 101 8.87 9.28 3.77
CA TYR A 101 8.29 7.95 3.94
C TYR A 101 7.58 7.76 5.29
N PHE A 102 6.97 6.59 5.46
CA PHE A 102 6.31 6.16 6.68
C PHE A 102 6.90 4.85 7.21
N GLU A 103 6.86 4.66 8.53
CA GLU A 103 7.26 3.44 9.23
C GLU A 103 6.16 3.00 10.20
N ASN A 104 6.17 1.71 10.58
CA ASN A 104 5.24 1.05 11.51
C ASN A 104 3.79 1.04 11.02
N SER A 105 3.16 2.20 10.83
CA SER A 105 1.83 2.31 10.24
C SER A 105 1.53 3.72 9.75
N VAL A 106 0.70 3.83 8.71
CA VAL A 106 0.15 5.09 8.22
C VAL A 106 -1.29 4.88 7.76
N THR A 107 -2.13 5.90 7.89
CA THR A 107 -3.52 5.87 7.39
C THR A 107 -3.74 6.99 6.38
N PHE A 108 -4.04 6.60 5.15
CA PHE A 108 -4.42 7.50 4.07
C PHE A 108 -5.94 7.68 4.05
N LYS A 109 -6.41 8.84 3.60
CA LYS A 109 -7.84 9.19 3.61
C LYS A 109 -8.32 9.71 2.27
N GLN A 110 -9.47 9.23 1.81
CA GLN A 110 -10.17 9.75 0.64
C GLN A 110 -11.60 10.10 1.00
N LYS A 111 -12.07 11.27 0.59
CA LYS A 111 -13.50 11.62 0.72
C LYS A 111 -14.24 11.29 -0.56
N ILE A 112 -15.45 10.76 -0.41
CA ILE A 112 -16.37 10.52 -1.52
C ILE A 112 -17.71 11.17 -1.25
N LYS A 113 -18.38 11.60 -2.32
CA LYS A 113 -19.75 12.11 -2.30
C LYS A 113 -20.68 11.08 -2.93
N LEU A 114 -21.71 10.67 -2.21
CA LEU A 114 -22.72 9.74 -2.69
C LEU A 114 -23.60 10.39 -3.75
N LYS A 115 -23.86 9.66 -4.85
CA LYS A 115 -24.80 10.06 -5.92
C LYS A 115 -26.15 9.37 -5.84
N THR A 116 -26.27 8.38 -4.95
CA THR A 116 -27.45 7.56 -4.80
C THR A 116 -27.75 7.33 -3.34
N THR A 117 -29.04 7.16 -3.04
CA THR A 117 -29.55 6.74 -1.73
C THR A 117 -29.70 5.21 -1.63
N ASN A 118 -29.46 4.49 -2.72
CA ASN A 118 -29.52 3.03 -2.73
C ASN A 118 -28.28 2.45 -2.06
N ASP A 119 -28.44 1.32 -1.39
CA ASP A 119 -27.33 0.61 -0.78
C ASP A 119 -26.37 0.08 -1.85
N PHE A 120 -25.07 0.30 -1.65
CA PHE A 120 -24.01 -0.31 -2.45
C PHE A 120 -22.78 -0.58 -1.58
N ASN A 121 -21.95 -1.52 -2.02
CA ASN A 121 -20.72 -1.87 -1.31
C ASN A 121 -19.54 -1.08 -1.87
N ILE A 122 -18.72 -0.53 -0.98
CA ILE A 122 -17.43 0.09 -1.31
C ILE A 122 -16.36 -0.86 -0.79
N GLN A 123 -15.50 -1.32 -1.69
CA GLN A 123 -14.40 -2.23 -1.39
C GLN A 123 -13.08 -1.52 -1.64
N GLY A 124 -12.07 -1.84 -0.83
CA GLY A 124 -10.71 -1.34 -0.93
C GLY A 124 -9.71 -2.35 -0.42
#